data_AF-A0A0D3IR93-F1
#
_entry.id   AF-A0A0D3IR93-F1
#
_cell.length_a   1.000
_cell.length_b   1.000
_cell.length_c   1.000
_cell.angle_alpha   90.00
_cell.angle_beta   90.00
_cell.angle_gamma   90.00
#
_symmetry.space_group_name_H-M   'P 1'
#
loop_
_entity.id
_entity.type
_entity.pdbx_description
1 polymer ?
#
loop_
_entity_poly.entity_id
_entity_poly.type
_entity_poly.pdbx_seq_one_letter_code
_entity_poly.pdbx_strand_id
1 'polypeptide(L)'
;MDLETVVALLRNGFCVVKSLASPEHWSMQPYYGEITALECAIAPLQAAAVVYNLSSALPFLASGAASWLGAHAAPSEAQWEQAIQLAAKREDSASALAVQVACANLAAESATERTTAWMMVSKVAIGAAFVLLTLSSLHQPYDALINWALLLLQFALLHCLAVMADGVRASRQRAGDASRLADSLESKGGDPLDAPAAVPLLLAATHAALGRGAAELPASPWRGAVAAADPFGVAAAGAHLKALTAVEAELRAALAVLPSKRRPVAAELRRAARAQYAQAAVDAAVLALNAVAFLGYGVFPVTFFCADPSLKQWVPAWPGADAAQYWGNLAGDAAWTVEPALLMAAPLLLPASGAARAAAKEKDA
;
A
#
# COMPACT_ATOMS: atom_id res chain seq x y z
N MET A 1 2.84 0.71 18.18
CA MET A 1 1.76 -0.08 17.58
C MET A 1 0.56 0.82 17.51
N ASP A 2 -0.04 1.01 16.34
CA ASP A 2 -1.25 1.83 16.23
C ASP A 2 -2.46 1.09 16.82
N LEU A 3 -3.44 1.87 17.28
CA LEU A 3 -4.64 1.36 17.93
C LEU A 3 -5.56 0.64 16.92
N GLU A 4 -5.53 1.05 15.65
CA GLU A 4 -6.31 0.45 14.55
C GLU A 4 -5.96 -1.03 14.35
N THR A 5 -4.68 -1.37 14.30
CA THR A 5 -4.18 -2.75 14.14
C THR A 5 -4.57 -3.61 15.35
N VAL A 6 -4.53 -3.04 16.56
CA VAL A 6 -4.98 -3.74 17.79
C VAL A 6 -6.48 -4.02 17.74
N VAL A 7 -7.30 -3.03 17.36
CA VAL A 7 -8.75 -3.19 17.20
C VAL A 7 -9.06 -4.24 16.15
N ALA A 8 -8.37 -4.22 15.01
CA ALA A 8 -8.53 -5.23 13.96
C ALA A 8 -8.20 -6.64 14.47
N LEU A 9 -7.06 -6.80 15.15
CA LEU A 9 -6.65 -8.09 15.73
C LEU A 9 -7.68 -8.63 16.72
N LEU A 10 -8.14 -7.80 17.67
CA LEU A 10 -9.13 -8.22 18.68
C LEU A 10 -10.47 -8.57 18.03
N ARG A 11 -10.95 -7.74 17.10
CA ARG A 11 -12.21 -7.97 16.39
C ARG A 11 -12.18 -9.31 15.68
N ASN A 12 -11.17 -9.53 14.85
CA ASN A 12 -11.06 -10.74 14.04
C ASN A 12 -10.80 -11.97 14.92
N GLY A 13 -10.01 -11.83 15.99
CA GLY A 13 -9.79 -12.89 16.98
C GLY A 13 -11.09 -13.32 17.66
N PHE A 14 -11.95 -12.38 18.07
CA PHE A 14 -13.28 -12.72 18.60
C PHE A 14 -14.17 -13.37 17.55
N CYS A 15 -14.10 -12.96 16.28
CA CYS A 15 -14.82 -13.64 15.19
C CYS A 15 -14.33 -15.10 15.02
N VAL A 16 -13.02 -15.35 15.08
CA VAL A 16 -12.46 -16.72 15.05
C VAL A 16 -12.99 -17.54 16.23
N VAL A 17 -12.95 -17.00 17.45
CA VAL A 17 -13.46 -17.70 18.65
C VAL A 17 -14.95 -17.99 18.51
N LYS A 18 -15.75 -17.03 18.01
CA LYS A 18 -17.17 -17.22 17.71
C LYS A 18 -17.36 -18.35 16.69
N SER A 19 -16.61 -18.30 15.60
CA SER A 19 -16.62 -19.33 14.57
C SER A 19 -16.25 -20.70 15.15
N LEU A 20 -15.30 -20.83 16.08
CA LEU A 20 -14.94 -22.13 16.68
C LEU A 20 -15.88 -22.61 17.81
N ALA A 21 -16.71 -21.73 18.38
CA ALA A 21 -17.64 -22.10 19.44
C ALA A 21 -18.78 -22.98 18.90
N SER A 22 -19.38 -23.83 19.76
CA SER A 22 -20.51 -24.66 19.32
C SER A 22 -21.73 -23.79 18.99
N PRO A 23 -22.60 -24.21 18.05
CA PRO A 23 -23.82 -23.46 17.69
C PRO A 23 -24.78 -23.20 18.85
N GLU A 24 -24.69 -23.98 19.93
CA GLU A 24 -25.45 -23.77 21.17
C GLU A 24 -25.03 -22.47 21.88
N HIS A 25 -23.78 -22.04 21.70
CA HIS A 25 -23.30 -20.73 22.13
C HIS A 25 -23.66 -19.62 21.13
N TRP A 26 -24.33 -19.96 20.01
CA TRP A 26 -24.86 -19.03 19.02
C TRP A 26 -26.37 -18.85 19.12
N SER A 27 -27.09 -19.67 19.91
CA SER A 27 -28.54 -19.76 19.81
C SER A 27 -29.22 -18.48 20.29
N MET A 28 -29.62 -17.68 19.29
CA MET A 28 -30.47 -16.52 19.37
C MET A 28 -31.87 -16.91 19.88
N GLN A 29 -32.17 -16.65 21.16
CA GLN A 29 -33.55 -16.42 21.58
C GLN A 29 -33.85 -14.92 21.49
N PRO A 30 -34.76 -14.48 20.61
CA PRO A 30 -34.85 -13.07 20.21
C PRO A 30 -35.43 -12.11 21.25
N TYR A 31 -35.72 -12.52 22.49
CA TYR A 31 -36.44 -11.65 23.45
C TYR A 31 -35.98 -11.68 24.91
N TYR A 32 -34.92 -12.41 25.27
CA TYR A 32 -34.39 -12.39 26.63
C TYR A 32 -32.86 -12.36 26.66
N GLY A 33 -32.29 -11.16 26.82
CA GLY A 33 -31.12 -10.92 27.68
C GLY A 33 -29.73 -11.40 27.26
N GLU A 34 -29.55 -12.20 26.21
CA GLU A 34 -28.24 -12.77 25.88
C GLU A 34 -27.84 -12.48 24.42
N ILE A 35 -27.48 -11.22 24.15
CA ILE A 35 -26.41 -10.99 23.16
C ILE A 35 -25.23 -11.79 23.70
N THR A 36 -24.75 -12.77 22.94
CA THR A 36 -23.62 -13.59 23.38
C THR A 36 -22.48 -12.65 23.78
N ALA A 37 -21.79 -12.91 24.90
CA ALA A 37 -20.76 -11.99 25.40
C ALA A 37 -19.70 -11.59 24.32
N LEU A 38 -19.51 -12.47 23.32
CA LEU A 38 -18.66 -12.23 22.16
C LEU A 38 -19.23 -11.18 21.18
N GLU A 39 -20.52 -11.19 20.87
CA GLU A 39 -21.11 -10.18 19.98
C GLU A 39 -21.13 -8.79 20.62
N CYS A 40 -21.35 -8.72 21.94
CA CYS A 40 -21.15 -7.51 22.74
C CYS A 40 -19.71 -6.98 22.69
N ALA A 41 -18.72 -7.86 22.51
CA ALA A 41 -17.33 -7.47 22.33
C ALA A 41 -17.01 -7.10 20.87
N ILE A 42 -17.59 -7.80 19.89
CA ILE A 42 -17.36 -7.59 18.45
C ILE A 42 -18.00 -6.28 17.98
N ALA A 43 -19.23 -5.97 18.37
CA ALA A 43 -19.97 -4.82 17.83
C ALA A 43 -19.29 -3.46 18.11
N PRO A 44 -18.79 -3.15 19.32
CA PRO A 44 -18.00 -1.93 19.56
C PRO A 44 -16.71 -1.89 18.74
N LEU A 45 -16.06 -3.04 18.51
CA LEU A 45 -14.84 -3.13 17.70
C LEU A 45 -15.14 -2.94 16.20
N GLN A 46 -16.28 -3.42 15.72
CA GLN A 46 -16.79 -3.13 14.37
C GLN A 46 -17.09 -1.64 14.19
N ALA A 47 -17.75 -1.02 15.18
CA ALA A 47 -18.00 0.42 15.17
C ALA A 47 -16.69 1.23 15.20
N ALA A 48 -15.70 0.81 15.99
CA ALA A 48 -14.38 1.42 15.99
C ALA A 48 -13.69 1.29 14.61
N ALA A 49 -13.81 0.14 13.94
CA ALA A 49 -13.29 -0.05 12.58
C ALA A 49 -13.97 0.88 11.56
N VAL A 50 -15.27 1.17 11.70
CA VAL A 50 -15.96 2.20 10.88
C VAL A 50 -15.31 3.55 11.13
N VAL A 51 -15.11 3.94 12.39
CA VAL A 51 -14.50 5.22 12.75
C VAL A 51 -13.12 5.34 12.12
N TYR A 52 -12.24 4.34 12.25
CA TYR A 52 -10.89 4.38 11.66
C TYR A 52 -10.91 4.44 10.12
N ASN A 53 -11.77 3.64 9.46
CA ASN A 53 -11.88 3.66 8.01
C ASN A 53 -12.37 5.03 7.50
N LEU A 54 -13.41 5.59 8.13
CA LEU A 54 -13.95 6.89 7.73
C LEU A 54 -13.02 8.05 8.11
N SER A 55 -12.44 8.05 9.31
CA SER A 55 -11.54 9.12 9.76
C SER A 55 -10.24 9.15 8.95
N SER A 56 -9.76 7.99 8.47
CA SER A 56 -8.59 7.92 7.61
C SER A 56 -8.92 8.22 6.15
N ALA A 57 -10.11 7.89 5.65
CA ALA A 57 -10.46 8.10 4.24
C ALA A 57 -11.03 9.50 3.95
N LEU A 58 -11.86 10.06 4.84
CA LEU A 58 -12.57 11.33 4.60
C LEU A 58 -11.64 12.52 4.34
N PRO A 59 -10.56 12.75 5.13
CA PRO A 59 -9.64 13.84 4.85
C PRO A 59 -8.97 13.68 3.48
N PHE A 60 -8.62 12.44 3.10
CA PHE A 60 -7.99 12.14 1.82
C PHE A 60 -8.95 12.18 0.65
N LEU A 61 -10.25 11.91 0.84
CA LEU A 61 -11.24 12.15 -0.20
C LEU A 61 -11.54 13.63 -0.35
N ALA A 62 -11.58 14.39 0.74
CA ALA A 62 -11.75 15.84 0.66
C ALA A 62 -10.56 16.50 -0.03
N SER A 63 -9.33 16.15 0.37
CA SER A 63 -8.12 16.64 -0.27
C SER A 63 -7.92 16.03 -1.66
N GLY A 64 -8.22 14.74 -1.81
CA GLY A 64 -8.04 13.98 -3.06
C GLY A 64 -9.06 14.34 -4.11
N ALA A 65 -10.29 14.72 -3.77
CA ALA A 65 -11.23 15.31 -4.71
C ALA A 65 -10.73 16.68 -5.18
N ALA A 66 -10.21 17.51 -4.27
CA ALA A 66 -9.58 18.78 -4.63
C ALA A 66 -8.33 18.59 -5.51
N SER A 67 -7.48 17.61 -5.17
CA SER A 67 -6.29 17.24 -5.94
C SER A 67 -6.62 16.53 -7.24
N TRP A 68 -7.70 15.75 -7.33
CA TRP A 68 -8.14 15.07 -8.55
C TRP A 68 -8.76 16.07 -9.53
N LEU A 69 -9.60 16.97 -9.03
CA LEU A 69 -10.09 18.13 -9.78
C LEU A 69 -8.93 19.03 -10.22
N GLY A 70 -7.93 19.22 -9.37
CA GLY A 70 -6.68 19.93 -9.70
C GLY A 70 -5.76 19.16 -10.66
N ALA A 71 -5.74 17.83 -10.60
CA ALA A 71 -4.91 16.97 -11.46
C ALA A 71 -5.52 16.79 -12.85
N HIS A 72 -6.85 16.90 -12.99
CA HIS A 72 -7.48 17.08 -14.30
C HIS A 72 -7.23 18.47 -14.89
N ALA A 73 -6.75 19.42 -14.07
CA ALA A 73 -6.21 20.71 -14.50
C ALA A 73 -4.67 20.73 -14.58
N ALA A 74 -3.99 19.68 -14.09
CA ALA A 74 -2.53 19.57 -14.15
C ALA A 74 -2.07 19.37 -15.59
N PRO A 75 -0.81 19.74 -15.90
CA PRO A 75 -0.30 19.65 -17.25
C PRO A 75 -0.51 18.25 -17.83
N SER A 76 -1.16 18.21 -19.00
CA SER A 76 -1.48 16.95 -19.68
C SER A 76 -0.19 16.17 -19.96
N GLU A 77 -0.30 14.86 -20.13
CA GLU A 77 0.81 13.98 -20.54
C GLU A 77 1.62 14.58 -21.71
N ALA A 78 0.94 15.27 -22.64
CA ALA A 78 1.54 16.01 -23.75
C ALA A 78 2.41 17.21 -23.33
N GLN A 79 2.05 17.95 -22.28
CA GLN A 79 2.86 19.07 -21.77
C GLN A 79 4.13 18.56 -21.07
N TRP A 80 4.07 17.40 -20.42
CA TRP A 80 5.26 16.72 -19.91
C TRP A 80 6.14 16.19 -21.03
N GLU A 81 5.54 15.58 -22.06
CA GLU A 81 6.25 15.15 -23.26
C GLU A 81 6.97 16.32 -23.93
N GLN A 82 6.35 17.50 -23.97
CA GLN A 82 6.95 18.69 -24.53
C GLN A 82 8.11 19.23 -23.67
N ALA A 83 8.00 19.19 -22.33
CA ALA A 83 9.10 19.54 -21.42
C ALA A 83 10.28 18.56 -21.55
N ILE A 84 10.00 17.27 -21.69
CA ILE A 84 10.98 16.21 -21.96
C ILE A 84 11.68 16.48 -23.28
N GLN A 85 10.93 16.75 -24.36
CA GLN A 85 11.50 17.04 -25.67
C GLN A 85 12.35 18.32 -25.67
N LEU A 86 11.96 19.35 -24.92
CA LEU A 86 12.75 20.57 -24.77
C LEU A 86 14.04 20.35 -24.00
N ALA A 87 14.04 19.48 -23.00
CA ALA A 87 15.22 19.17 -22.23
C ALA A 87 16.14 18.13 -22.93
N ALA A 88 15.58 17.21 -23.71
CA ALA A 88 16.30 16.27 -24.58
C ALA A 88 17.01 16.95 -25.75
N LYS A 89 16.60 18.17 -26.14
CA LYS A 89 17.33 19.01 -27.10
C LYS A 89 18.62 19.61 -26.52
N ARG A 90 18.93 19.42 -25.23
CA ARG A 90 20.22 19.81 -24.63
C ARG A 90 21.26 18.71 -24.88
N GLU A 91 22.43 19.08 -25.38
CA GLU A 91 23.49 18.15 -25.80
C GLU A 91 24.20 17.39 -24.65
N ASP A 92 24.01 17.79 -23.39
CA ASP A 92 24.68 17.14 -22.25
C ASP A 92 23.97 15.84 -21.82
N SER A 93 24.66 14.72 -21.99
CA SER A 93 24.25 13.37 -21.53
C SER A 93 23.80 13.31 -20.05
N ALA A 94 24.39 14.13 -19.17
CA ALA A 94 23.99 14.18 -17.75
C ALA A 94 22.65 14.90 -17.56
N SER A 95 22.37 15.93 -18.36
CA SER A 95 21.07 16.63 -18.35
C SER A 95 19.96 15.73 -18.91
N ALA A 96 20.23 14.99 -19.99
CA ALA A 96 19.28 14.04 -20.56
C ALA A 96 18.87 12.95 -19.56
N LEU A 97 19.83 12.40 -18.83
CA LEU A 97 19.59 11.45 -17.75
C LEU A 97 18.76 12.06 -16.60
N ALA A 98 19.14 13.25 -16.11
CA ALA A 98 18.41 13.90 -15.03
C ALA A 98 16.93 14.13 -15.39
N VAL A 99 16.66 14.47 -16.64
CA VAL A 99 15.30 14.60 -17.18
C VAL A 99 14.59 13.25 -17.19
N GLN A 100 15.23 12.20 -17.74
CA GLN A 100 14.64 10.85 -17.75
C GLN A 100 14.29 10.37 -16.33
N VAL A 101 15.17 10.59 -15.37
CA VAL A 101 14.98 10.24 -13.96
C VAL A 101 13.84 11.03 -13.34
N ALA A 102 13.78 12.34 -13.60
CA ALA A 102 12.70 13.19 -13.11
C ALA A 102 11.35 12.77 -13.70
N CYS A 103 11.29 12.44 -14.99
CA CYS A 103 10.07 11.99 -15.64
C CYS A 103 9.64 10.61 -15.16
N ALA A 104 10.58 9.69 -14.93
CA ALA A 104 10.29 8.41 -14.31
C ALA A 104 9.74 8.57 -12.88
N ASN A 105 10.32 9.47 -12.09
CA ASN A 105 9.85 9.78 -10.73
C ASN A 105 8.46 10.41 -10.75
N LEU A 106 8.20 11.38 -11.63
CA LEU A 106 6.89 12.01 -11.76
C LEU A 106 5.82 11.01 -12.22
N ALA A 107 6.14 10.15 -13.19
CA ALA A 107 5.24 9.09 -13.62
C ALA A 107 4.92 8.11 -12.48
N ALA A 108 5.93 7.77 -11.67
CA ALA A 108 5.75 6.93 -10.49
C ALA A 108 4.94 7.62 -9.39
N GLU A 109 5.14 8.92 -9.15
CA GLU A 109 4.35 9.72 -8.22
C GLU A 109 2.89 9.82 -8.67
N SER A 110 2.63 10.17 -9.93
CA SER A 110 1.28 10.21 -10.51
C SER A 110 0.56 8.86 -10.44
N ALA A 111 1.27 7.77 -10.72
CA ALA A 111 0.72 6.42 -10.53
C ALA A 111 0.36 6.16 -9.06
N THR A 112 1.25 6.52 -8.13
CA THR A 112 1.03 6.37 -6.68
C THR A 112 -0.16 7.20 -6.19
N GLU A 113 -0.31 8.44 -6.68
CA GLU A 113 -1.43 9.32 -6.34
C GLU A 113 -2.76 8.73 -6.83
N ARG A 114 -2.82 8.27 -8.09
CA ARG A 114 -4.02 7.61 -8.63
C ARG A 114 -4.38 6.36 -7.82
N THR A 115 -3.40 5.51 -7.54
CA THR A 115 -3.60 4.32 -6.71
C THR A 115 -4.09 4.70 -5.31
N THR A 116 -3.51 5.74 -4.70
CA THR A 116 -3.93 6.23 -3.38
C THR A 116 -5.38 6.71 -3.41
N ALA A 117 -5.76 7.50 -4.41
CA ALA A 117 -7.13 7.99 -4.57
C ALA A 117 -8.13 6.83 -4.67
N TRP A 118 -7.86 5.84 -5.52
CA TRP A 118 -8.72 4.67 -5.65
C TRP A 118 -8.77 3.82 -4.37
N MET A 119 -7.65 3.69 -3.65
CA MET A 119 -7.66 3.03 -2.33
C MET A 119 -8.54 3.75 -1.31
N MET A 120 -8.61 5.08 -1.34
CA MET A 120 -9.50 5.84 -0.46
C MET A 120 -10.98 5.63 -0.80
N VAL A 121 -11.31 5.54 -2.09
CA VAL A 121 -12.66 5.16 -2.55
C VAL A 121 -13.02 3.77 -2.02
N SER A 122 -12.12 2.79 -2.14
CA SER A 122 -12.32 1.45 -1.56
C SER A 122 -12.48 1.49 -0.05
N LYS A 123 -11.71 2.29 0.68
CA LYS A 123 -11.86 2.44 2.15
C LYS A 123 -13.21 3.00 2.55
N VAL A 124 -13.75 3.97 1.81
CA VAL A 124 -15.11 4.48 2.07
C VAL A 124 -16.17 3.45 1.76
N ALA A 125 -16.04 2.72 0.65
CA ALA A 125 -16.94 1.62 0.32
C ALA A 125 -16.93 0.54 1.43
N ILE A 126 -15.74 0.17 1.92
CA ILE A 126 -15.56 -0.75 3.06
C ILE A 126 -16.20 -0.19 4.33
N GLY A 127 -15.95 1.08 4.66
CA GLY A 127 -16.54 1.74 5.83
C GLY A 127 -18.06 1.78 5.80
N ALA A 128 -18.64 2.12 4.65
CA ALA A 128 -20.09 2.11 4.44
C ALA A 128 -20.67 0.69 4.58
N ALA A 129 -19.98 -0.32 4.06
CA ALA A 129 -20.38 -1.72 4.25
C ALA A 129 -20.35 -2.12 5.74
N PHE A 130 -19.31 -1.73 6.49
CA PHE A 130 -19.23 -2.01 7.93
C PHE A 130 -20.31 -1.30 8.75
N VAL A 131 -20.79 -0.12 8.35
CA VAL A 131 -21.97 0.52 8.99
C VAL A 131 -23.18 -0.40 8.86
N LEU A 132 -23.46 -0.88 7.65
CA LEU A 132 -24.61 -1.77 7.39
C LEU A 132 -24.46 -3.12 8.11
N LEU A 133 -23.25 -3.67 8.17
CA LEU A 133 -22.97 -4.89 8.95
C LEU A 133 -23.12 -4.66 10.46
N THR A 134 -22.76 -3.47 10.97
CA THR A 134 -22.98 -3.12 12.38
C THR A 134 -24.48 -3.06 12.69
N LEU A 135 -25.28 -2.44 11.82
CA LEU A 135 -26.74 -2.41 11.96
C LEU A 135 -27.35 -3.81 11.89
N SER A 136 -26.78 -4.70 11.06
CA SER A 136 -27.14 -6.12 11.00
C SER A 136 -26.84 -6.85 12.32
N SER A 137 -25.65 -6.64 12.90
CA SER A 137 -25.30 -7.18 14.24
C SER A 137 -26.26 -6.69 15.33
N LEU A 138 -26.88 -5.53 15.15
CA LEU A 138 -27.93 -4.99 16.03
C LEU A 138 -29.34 -5.49 15.67
N HIS A 139 -29.45 -6.53 14.84
CA HIS A 139 -30.68 -7.22 14.44
C HIS A 139 -31.73 -6.30 13.78
N GLN A 140 -31.28 -5.29 13.02
CA GLN A 140 -32.19 -4.43 12.26
C GLN A 140 -32.63 -5.10 10.95
N PRO A 141 -33.94 -5.08 10.58
CA PRO A 141 -34.47 -5.85 9.46
C PRO A 141 -34.15 -5.18 8.10
N TYR A 142 -32.99 -5.48 7.52
CA TYR A 142 -32.55 -4.91 6.24
C TYR A 142 -31.77 -5.88 5.34
N ASP A 143 -32.29 -7.09 5.13
CA ASP A 143 -31.61 -8.15 4.35
C ASP A 143 -31.10 -7.66 2.98
N ALA A 144 -31.91 -6.90 2.24
CA ALA A 144 -31.51 -6.36 0.94
C ALA A 144 -30.34 -5.36 1.02
N LEU A 145 -30.27 -4.52 2.06
CA LEU A 145 -29.18 -3.56 2.22
C LEU A 145 -27.88 -4.25 2.67
N ILE A 146 -27.99 -5.22 3.59
CA ILE A 146 -26.85 -6.06 4.02
C ILE A 146 -26.24 -6.74 2.80
N ASN A 147 -27.10 -7.22 1.92
CA ASN A 147 -26.72 -7.88 0.71
C ASN A 147 -25.92 -6.99 -0.25
N TRP A 148 -26.40 -5.78 -0.52
CA TRP A 148 -25.66 -4.79 -1.30
C TRP A 148 -24.35 -4.37 -0.60
N ALA A 149 -24.35 -4.27 0.73
CA ALA A 149 -23.16 -3.96 1.51
C ALA A 149 -22.06 -5.01 1.31
N LEU A 150 -22.42 -6.29 1.35
CA LEU A 150 -21.49 -7.39 1.14
C LEU A 150 -20.95 -7.40 -0.29
N LEU A 151 -21.80 -7.16 -1.28
CA LEU A 151 -21.36 -7.07 -2.68
C LEU A 151 -20.38 -5.89 -2.89
N LEU A 152 -20.72 -4.72 -2.35
CA LEU A 152 -19.86 -3.53 -2.38
C LEU A 152 -18.51 -3.80 -1.70
N LEU A 153 -18.54 -4.46 -0.54
CA LEU A 153 -17.36 -4.87 0.20
C LEU A 153 -16.47 -5.78 -0.66
N GLN A 154 -17.04 -6.76 -1.37
CA GLN A 154 -16.26 -7.64 -2.23
C GLN A 154 -15.58 -6.90 -3.39
N PHE A 155 -16.27 -6.00 -4.08
CA PHE A 155 -15.64 -5.20 -5.14
C PHE A 155 -14.52 -4.31 -4.59
N ALA A 156 -14.73 -3.68 -3.44
CA ALA A 156 -13.73 -2.85 -2.80
C ALA A 156 -12.49 -3.67 -2.39
N LEU A 157 -12.69 -4.85 -1.80
CA LEU A 157 -11.59 -5.76 -1.41
C LEU A 157 -10.84 -6.31 -2.63
N LEU A 158 -11.53 -6.69 -3.71
CA LEU A 158 -10.90 -7.14 -4.94
C LEU A 158 -9.99 -6.06 -5.53
N HIS A 159 -10.45 -4.81 -5.54
CA HIS A 159 -9.64 -3.67 -5.96
C HIS A 159 -8.41 -3.48 -5.05
N CYS A 160 -8.58 -3.53 -3.72
CA CYS A 160 -7.45 -3.48 -2.78
C CYS A 160 -6.43 -4.60 -3.05
N LEU A 161 -6.88 -5.83 -3.31
CA LEU A 161 -6.00 -6.96 -3.65
C LEU A 161 -5.21 -6.72 -4.93
N ALA A 162 -5.84 -6.18 -5.97
CA ALA A 162 -5.16 -5.83 -7.21
C ALA A 162 -4.06 -4.79 -6.97
N VAL A 163 -4.37 -3.73 -6.23
CA VAL A 163 -3.40 -2.69 -5.83
C VAL A 163 -2.25 -3.28 -5.02
N MET A 164 -2.53 -4.15 -4.04
CA MET A 164 -1.51 -4.81 -3.24
C MET A 164 -0.61 -5.71 -4.10
N ALA A 165 -1.19 -6.46 -5.04
CA ALA A 165 -0.44 -7.31 -5.97
C ALA A 165 0.53 -6.50 -6.84
N ASP A 166 0.08 -5.36 -7.35
CA ASP A 166 0.94 -4.44 -8.11
C ASP A 166 2.02 -3.82 -7.22
N GLY A 167 1.69 -3.47 -5.97
CA GLY A 167 2.65 -3.01 -4.96
C GLY A 167 3.77 -4.03 -4.70
N VAL A 168 3.41 -5.31 -4.52
CA VAL A 168 4.37 -6.42 -4.33
C VAL A 168 5.26 -6.59 -5.56
N ARG A 169 4.68 -6.58 -6.76
CA ARG A 169 5.43 -6.69 -8.03
C ARG A 169 6.43 -5.54 -8.19
N ALA A 170 5.97 -4.31 -7.98
CA ALA A 170 6.80 -3.11 -8.06
C ALA A 170 7.92 -3.13 -7.00
N SER A 171 7.62 -3.55 -5.77
CA SER A 171 8.60 -3.70 -4.69
C SER A 171 9.69 -4.71 -5.06
N ARG A 172 9.31 -5.88 -5.58
CA ARG A 172 10.24 -6.91 -6.05
C ARG A 172 11.08 -6.44 -7.24
N GLN A 173 10.47 -5.73 -8.19
CA GLN A 173 11.17 -5.19 -9.36
C GLN A 173 12.25 -4.19 -8.93
N ARG A 174 11.91 -3.21 -8.06
CA ARG A 174 12.88 -2.26 -7.50
C ARG A 174 14.04 -2.93 -6.78
N ALA A 175 13.76 -3.99 -6.01
CA ALA A 175 14.80 -4.77 -5.34
C ALA A 175 15.73 -5.47 -6.35
N GLY A 176 15.18 -6.01 -7.44
CA GLY A 176 15.93 -6.59 -8.55
C GLY A 176 16.79 -5.57 -9.30
N ASP A 177 16.23 -4.40 -9.58
CA ASP A 177 16.95 -3.29 -10.23
C ASP A 177 18.12 -2.80 -9.38
N ALA A 178 17.92 -2.60 -8.06
CA ALA A 178 19.00 -2.24 -7.15
C ALA A 178 20.10 -3.31 -7.07
N SER A 179 19.74 -4.59 -7.06
CA SER A 179 20.73 -5.68 -7.07
C SER A 179 21.56 -5.68 -8.35
N ARG A 180 20.89 -5.58 -9.53
CA ARG A 180 21.57 -5.51 -10.83
C ARG A 180 22.51 -4.31 -10.92
N LEU A 181 22.07 -3.16 -10.43
CA LEU A 181 22.91 -1.96 -10.41
C LEU A 181 24.13 -2.15 -9.50
N ALA A 182 23.96 -2.77 -8.34
CA ALA A 182 25.09 -3.07 -7.45
C ALA A 182 26.12 -3.99 -8.12
N ASP A 183 25.66 -5.02 -8.83
CA ASP A 183 26.53 -5.95 -9.53
C ASP A 183 27.23 -5.27 -10.72
N SER A 184 26.51 -4.41 -11.45
CA SER A 184 27.06 -3.58 -12.53
C SER A 184 28.18 -2.66 -12.04
N LEU A 185 27.99 -1.98 -10.89
CA LEU A 185 29.01 -1.11 -10.29
C LEU A 185 30.30 -1.84 -9.87
N GLU A 186 30.21 -3.11 -9.52
CA GLU A 186 31.37 -3.94 -9.16
C GLU A 186 32.05 -4.57 -10.38
N SER A 187 31.29 -4.87 -11.42
CA SER A 187 31.86 -5.23 -12.71
C SER A 187 32.62 -4.03 -13.27
N LYS A 188 33.91 -4.16 -13.59
CA LYS A 188 34.82 -3.04 -13.88
C LYS A 188 34.46 -2.18 -15.12
N GLY A 189 33.30 -2.35 -15.74
CA GLY A 189 32.89 -1.64 -16.96
C GLY A 189 31.40 -1.38 -17.11
N GLY A 190 30.57 -1.62 -16.08
CA GLY A 190 29.15 -1.29 -16.16
C GLY A 190 28.93 0.22 -16.08
N ASP A 191 28.23 0.78 -17.06
CA ASP A 191 27.76 2.16 -16.96
C ASP A 191 26.57 2.17 -15.99
N PRO A 192 26.64 2.85 -14.83
CA PRO A 192 25.49 2.99 -13.94
C PRO A 192 24.26 3.63 -14.61
N LEU A 193 24.45 4.20 -15.80
CA LEU A 193 23.41 4.82 -16.62
C LEU A 193 22.53 3.82 -17.39
N ASP A 194 22.90 2.54 -17.45
CA ASP A 194 22.11 1.51 -18.16
C ASP A 194 20.78 1.15 -17.45
N ALA A 195 20.56 1.65 -16.23
CA ALA A 195 19.38 1.35 -15.40
C ALA A 195 18.73 2.62 -14.81
N PRO A 196 18.04 3.45 -15.60
CA PRO A 196 17.47 4.73 -15.15
C PRO A 196 16.47 4.60 -13.99
N ALA A 197 15.72 3.49 -13.91
CA ALA A 197 14.80 3.20 -12.80
C ALA A 197 15.51 3.00 -11.43
N ALA A 198 16.81 2.71 -11.44
CA ALA A 198 17.61 2.51 -10.24
C ALA A 198 18.29 3.79 -9.74
N VAL A 199 18.18 4.92 -10.47
CA VAL A 199 18.84 6.18 -10.10
C VAL A 199 18.38 6.76 -8.75
N PRO A 200 17.09 6.72 -8.36
CA PRO A 200 16.69 7.14 -7.01
C PRO A 200 17.36 6.30 -5.91
N LEU A 201 17.51 5.00 -6.15
CA LEU A 201 18.20 4.08 -5.24
C LEU A 201 19.72 4.33 -5.24
N LEU A 202 20.30 4.70 -6.39
CA LEU A 202 21.68 5.11 -6.51
C LEU A 202 21.97 6.40 -5.73
N LEU A 203 21.11 7.41 -5.83
CA LEU A 203 21.20 8.65 -5.07
C LEU A 203 21.13 8.39 -3.56
N ALA A 204 20.11 7.63 -3.12
CA ALA A 204 19.96 7.25 -1.72
C ALA A 204 21.16 6.45 -1.19
N ALA A 205 21.64 5.47 -1.97
CA ALA A 205 22.81 4.67 -1.61
C ALA A 205 24.10 5.50 -1.60
N THR A 206 24.23 6.48 -2.51
CA THR A 206 25.37 7.40 -2.54
C THR A 206 25.37 8.30 -1.31
N HIS A 207 24.22 8.85 -0.92
CA HIS A 207 24.11 9.65 0.30
C HIS A 207 24.41 8.84 1.56
N ALA A 208 23.88 7.61 1.65
CA ALA A 208 24.19 6.69 2.74
C ALA A 208 25.69 6.35 2.80
N ALA A 209 26.33 6.08 1.65
CA ALA A 209 27.77 5.79 1.57
C ALA A 209 28.66 6.99 1.92
N LEU A 210 28.14 8.22 1.79
CA LEU A 210 28.79 9.46 2.20
C LEU A 210 28.53 9.82 3.67
N GLY A 211 27.72 9.04 4.39
CA GLY A 211 27.35 9.33 5.78
C GLY A 211 26.42 10.54 5.94
N ARG A 212 25.77 10.99 4.86
CA ARG A 212 24.72 12.01 4.93
C ARG A 212 23.43 11.35 5.41
N GLY A 213 22.87 11.84 6.50
CA GLY A 213 21.66 11.27 7.08
C GLY A 213 20.50 11.30 6.09
N ALA A 214 19.59 10.31 6.15
CA ALA A 214 18.39 10.30 5.31
C ALA A 214 17.49 11.54 5.53
N ALA A 215 17.69 12.27 6.63
CA ALA A 215 17.02 13.54 6.93
C ALA A 215 17.54 14.74 6.11
N GLU A 216 18.74 14.64 5.51
CA GLU A 216 19.30 15.67 4.62
C GLU A 216 18.84 15.50 3.17
N LEU A 217 18.27 14.35 2.83
CA LEU A 217 17.56 14.19 1.56
C LEU A 217 16.26 15.00 1.67
N PRO A 218 16.03 16.02 0.82
CA PRO A 218 14.76 16.72 0.82
C PRO A 218 13.65 15.68 0.63
N ALA A 219 12.70 15.62 1.57
CA ALA A 219 11.53 14.77 1.46
C ALA A 219 10.87 15.07 0.12
N SER A 220 10.98 14.15 -0.85
CA SER A 220 10.73 14.35 -2.30
C SER A 220 10.58 15.83 -2.68
N PRO A 221 11.61 16.51 -3.23
CA PRO A 221 11.52 17.94 -3.57
C PRO A 221 10.31 18.27 -4.48
N TRP A 222 9.70 17.26 -5.08
CA TRP A 222 8.47 17.29 -5.85
C TRP A 222 7.21 17.49 -5.00
N ARG A 223 7.05 16.84 -3.83
CA ARG A 223 5.82 16.93 -3.01
C ARG A 223 5.52 18.34 -2.53
N GLY A 224 6.56 19.08 -2.12
CA GLY A 224 6.41 20.46 -1.66
C GLY A 224 6.20 21.46 -2.81
N ALA A 225 6.80 21.21 -3.98
CA ALA A 225 6.70 22.09 -5.14
C ALA A 225 5.34 21.97 -5.85
N VAL A 226 4.74 20.77 -5.87
CA VAL A 226 3.40 20.52 -6.46
C VAL A 226 2.29 21.04 -5.55
N ALA A 227 2.43 20.88 -4.23
CA ALA A 227 1.39 21.26 -3.27
C ALA A 227 1.26 22.78 -3.04
N ALA A 228 2.32 23.56 -3.30
CA ALA A 228 2.35 25.02 -3.10
C ALA A 228 2.09 25.83 -4.38
N ALA A 229 1.89 25.15 -5.51
CA ALA A 229 1.73 25.78 -6.81
C ALA A 229 0.26 26.12 -7.09
N ASP A 230 0.02 27.36 -7.50
CA ASP A 230 -1.16 27.74 -8.28
C ASP A 230 -1.30 26.72 -9.44
N PRO A 231 -2.38 25.92 -9.49
CA PRO A 231 -2.54 24.86 -10.49
C PRO A 231 -2.56 25.38 -11.94
N PHE A 232 -2.61 26.71 -12.14
CA PHE A 232 -2.67 27.36 -13.45
C PHE A 232 -1.49 28.31 -13.75
N GLY A 233 -0.51 28.44 -12.85
CA GLY A 233 0.47 29.53 -12.89
C GLY A 233 1.83 29.16 -13.49
N VAL A 234 2.43 30.12 -14.23
CA VAL A 234 3.86 30.12 -14.63
C VAL A 234 4.80 29.88 -13.43
N ALA A 235 4.36 30.21 -12.21
CA ALA A 235 5.06 29.94 -10.96
C ALA A 235 5.21 28.44 -10.65
N ALA A 236 4.22 27.59 -11.00
CA ALA A 236 4.28 26.14 -10.83
C ALA A 236 5.35 25.53 -11.73
N ALA A 237 5.36 25.93 -13.01
CA ALA A 237 6.36 25.53 -13.97
C ALA A 237 7.77 25.98 -13.55
N GLY A 238 7.90 27.20 -13.00
CA GLY A 238 9.16 27.71 -12.45
C GLY A 238 9.66 26.91 -11.24
N ALA A 239 8.77 26.53 -10.32
CA ALA A 239 9.09 25.69 -9.17
C ALA A 239 9.53 24.28 -9.60
N HIS A 240 8.83 23.68 -10.57
CA HIS A 240 9.20 22.40 -11.16
C HIS A 240 10.56 22.44 -11.86
N LEU A 241 10.84 23.47 -12.65
CA LEU A 241 12.13 23.63 -13.31
C LEU A 241 13.27 23.79 -12.28
N LYS A 242 13.01 24.51 -11.18
CA LYS A 242 13.97 24.65 -10.08
C LYS A 242 14.23 23.31 -9.38
N ALA A 243 13.19 22.51 -9.15
CA ALA A 243 13.32 21.17 -8.59
C ALA A 243 14.10 20.22 -9.53
N LEU A 244 13.80 20.24 -10.83
CA LEU A 244 14.56 19.52 -11.86
C LEU A 244 16.05 19.87 -11.83
N THR A 245 16.35 21.17 -11.81
CA THR A 245 17.74 21.67 -11.79
C THR A 245 18.47 21.23 -10.52
N ALA A 246 17.78 21.19 -9.37
CA ALA A 246 18.36 20.71 -8.12
C ALA A 246 18.67 19.20 -8.17
N VAL A 247 17.74 18.39 -8.68
CA VAL A 247 17.94 16.93 -8.87
C VAL A 247 19.09 16.67 -9.85
N GLU A 248 19.17 17.44 -10.93
CA GLU A 248 20.28 17.35 -11.90
C GLU A 248 21.64 17.65 -11.24
N ALA A 249 21.71 18.71 -10.42
CA ALA A 249 22.93 19.06 -9.70
C ALA A 249 23.35 17.97 -8.69
N GLU A 250 22.38 17.41 -7.96
CA GLU A 250 22.60 16.32 -7.00
C GLU A 250 23.08 15.04 -7.71
N LEU A 251 22.46 14.70 -8.83
CA LEU A 251 22.85 13.55 -9.65
C LEU A 251 24.25 13.71 -10.23
N ARG A 252 24.60 14.88 -10.76
CA ARG A 252 25.97 15.18 -11.20
C ARG A 252 26.98 15.02 -10.06
N ALA A 253 26.67 15.54 -8.87
CA ALA A 253 27.53 15.42 -7.70
C ALA A 253 27.71 13.95 -7.27
N ALA A 254 26.63 13.16 -7.27
CA ALA A 254 26.68 11.73 -6.96
C ALA A 254 27.52 10.95 -7.98
N LEU A 255 27.29 11.17 -9.28
CA LEU A 255 28.03 10.53 -10.36
C LEU A 255 29.52 10.90 -10.35
N ALA A 256 29.87 12.13 -9.98
CA ALA A 256 31.26 12.57 -9.89
C ALA A 256 32.05 11.81 -8.80
N VAL A 257 31.41 11.47 -7.68
CA VAL A 257 32.05 10.77 -6.56
C VAL A 257 32.02 9.24 -6.75
N LEU A 258 31.07 8.75 -7.54
CA LEU A 258 30.81 7.33 -7.74
C LEU A 258 32.05 6.49 -8.13
N PRO A 259 32.96 6.92 -9.03
CA PRO A 259 34.17 6.16 -9.34
C PRO A 259 35.03 5.84 -8.12
N SER A 260 35.13 6.76 -7.16
CA SER A 260 35.91 6.60 -5.93
C SER A 260 35.17 5.81 -4.84
N LYS A 261 33.84 5.63 -4.98
CA LYS A 261 32.95 5.03 -3.99
C LYS A 261 32.12 3.85 -4.53
N ARG A 262 32.48 3.26 -5.67
CA ARG A 262 31.70 2.16 -6.30
C ARG A 262 31.39 1.02 -5.34
N ARG A 263 32.40 0.52 -4.62
CA ARG A 263 32.25 -0.59 -3.66
C ARG A 263 31.31 -0.27 -2.50
N PRO A 264 31.48 0.83 -1.74
CA PRO A 264 30.55 1.15 -0.66
C PRO A 264 29.14 1.44 -1.18
N VAL A 265 28.99 2.10 -2.34
CA VAL A 265 27.66 2.33 -2.94
C VAL A 265 27.00 1.02 -3.37
N ALA A 266 27.74 0.09 -3.98
CA ALA A 266 27.24 -1.23 -4.34
C ALA A 266 26.83 -2.05 -3.09
N ALA A 267 27.63 -2.00 -2.01
CA ALA A 267 27.29 -2.66 -0.76
C ALA A 267 25.99 -2.11 -0.15
N GLU A 268 25.79 -0.78 -0.21
CA GLU A 268 24.57 -0.11 0.23
C GLU A 268 23.36 -0.48 -0.63
N LEU A 269 23.51 -0.49 -1.96
CA LEU A 269 22.47 -0.94 -2.89
C LEU A 269 22.05 -2.39 -2.62
N ARG A 270 23.00 -3.31 -2.36
CA ARG A 270 22.66 -4.69 -2.00
C ARG A 270 21.95 -4.78 -0.66
N ARG A 271 22.35 -3.98 0.32
CA ARG A 271 21.67 -3.91 1.61
C ARG A 271 20.23 -3.43 1.44
N ALA A 272 20.02 -2.36 0.68
CA ALA A 272 18.70 -1.84 0.35
C ALA A 272 17.87 -2.87 -0.43
N ALA A 273 18.44 -3.53 -1.44
CA ALA A 273 17.79 -4.57 -2.21
C ALA A 273 17.32 -5.74 -1.34
N ARG A 274 18.17 -6.23 -0.42
CA ARG A 274 17.81 -7.31 0.52
C ARG A 274 16.67 -6.90 1.46
N ALA A 275 16.73 -5.69 2.01
CA ALA A 275 15.67 -5.17 2.85
C ALA A 275 14.35 -5.05 2.07
N GLN A 276 14.41 -4.55 0.82
CA GLN A 276 13.25 -4.42 -0.05
C GLN A 276 12.67 -5.78 -0.45
N TYR A 277 13.50 -6.79 -0.73
CA TYR A 277 13.04 -8.17 -0.98
C TYR A 277 12.35 -8.77 0.25
N ALA A 278 12.90 -8.55 1.44
CA ALA A 278 12.29 -9.00 2.68
C ALA A 278 10.93 -8.33 2.90
N GLN A 279 10.84 -7.01 2.68
CA GLN A 279 9.57 -6.28 2.73
C GLN A 279 8.56 -6.83 1.71
N ALA A 280 8.97 -7.02 0.46
CA ALA A 280 8.12 -7.58 -0.59
C ALA A 280 7.59 -8.98 -0.24
N ALA A 281 8.37 -9.78 0.49
CA ALA A 281 7.94 -11.10 0.95
C ALA A 281 6.87 -10.99 2.05
N VAL A 282 7.02 -10.06 3.01
CA VAL A 282 5.98 -9.76 4.01
C VAL A 282 4.72 -9.25 3.32
N ASP A 283 4.84 -8.31 2.38
CA ASP A 283 3.71 -7.76 1.63
C ASP A 283 2.99 -8.86 0.82
N ALA A 284 3.75 -9.81 0.24
CA ALA A 284 3.18 -10.96 -0.47
C ALA A 284 2.44 -11.92 0.46
N ALA A 285 2.94 -12.14 1.68
CA ALA A 285 2.24 -12.94 2.68
C ALA A 285 0.94 -12.25 3.14
N VAL A 286 0.97 -10.93 3.35
CA VAL A 286 -0.22 -10.12 3.67
C VAL A 286 -1.23 -10.17 2.52
N LEU A 287 -0.78 -10.08 1.26
CA LEU A 287 -1.63 -10.26 0.08
C LEU A 287 -2.28 -11.63 0.05
N ALA A 288 -1.52 -12.70 0.32
CA ALA A 288 -2.05 -14.06 0.35
C ALA A 288 -3.10 -14.24 1.45
N LEU A 289 -2.88 -13.70 2.65
CA LEU A 289 -3.86 -13.72 3.74
C LEU A 289 -5.13 -12.95 3.35
N ASN A 290 -5.00 -11.76 2.77
CA ASN A 290 -6.16 -11.00 2.29
C ASN A 290 -6.90 -11.71 1.15
N ALA A 291 -6.19 -12.43 0.28
CA ALA A 291 -6.82 -13.24 -0.75
C ALA A 291 -7.61 -14.41 -0.15
N VAL A 292 -7.09 -15.07 0.89
CA VAL A 292 -7.83 -16.09 1.65
C VAL A 292 -9.06 -15.49 2.30
N ALA A 293 -8.96 -14.30 2.91
CA ALA A 293 -10.10 -13.62 3.51
C ALA A 293 -11.16 -13.24 2.48
N PHE A 294 -10.74 -12.62 1.37
CA PHE A 294 -11.61 -12.28 0.27
C PHE A 294 -12.36 -13.51 -0.28
N LEU A 295 -11.66 -14.63 -0.52
CA LEU A 295 -12.27 -15.86 -0.99
C LEU A 295 -13.21 -16.47 0.07
N GLY A 296 -12.79 -16.49 1.33
CA GLY A 296 -13.56 -17.02 2.46
C GLY A 296 -14.90 -16.32 2.62
N TYR A 297 -14.91 -14.98 2.70
CA TYR A 297 -16.15 -14.21 2.73
C TYR A 297 -16.86 -14.14 1.38
N GLY A 298 -16.14 -14.37 0.27
CA GLY A 298 -16.67 -14.41 -1.09
C GLY A 298 -17.65 -15.56 -1.30
N VAL A 299 -17.52 -16.63 -0.51
CA VAL A 299 -18.48 -17.74 -0.49
C VAL A 299 -19.88 -17.25 -0.12
N PHE A 300 -20.02 -16.32 0.82
CA PHE A 300 -21.34 -15.89 1.32
C PHE A 300 -22.22 -15.23 0.24
N PRO A 301 -21.77 -14.21 -0.51
CA PRO A 301 -22.54 -13.68 -1.64
C PRO A 301 -22.87 -14.75 -2.68
N VAL A 302 -21.94 -15.66 -2.98
CA VAL A 302 -22.18 -16.73 -3.97
C VAL A 302 -23.25 -17.70 -3.46
N THR A 303 -23.20 -18.15 -2.22
CA THR A 303 -24.19 -19.09 -1.66
C THR A 303 -25.56 -18.44 -1.47
N PHE A 304 -25.60 -17.14 -1.16
CA PHE A 304 -26.83 -16.42 -0.84
C PHE A 304 -27.53 -15.82 -2.09
N PHE A 305 -26.78 -15.20 -3.01
CA PHE A 305 -27.37 -14.57 -4.21
C PHE A 305 -27.49 -15.48 -5.40
N CYS A 306 -26.69 -16.54 -5.48
CA CYS A 306 -26.80 -17.45 -6.61
C CYS A 306 -28.03 -18.34 -6.40
N ALA A 307 -29.12 -18.04 -7.10
CA ALA A 307 -30.31 -18.88 -7.10
C ALA A 307 -30.07 -20.23 -7.80
N ASP A 308 -29.05 -20.33 -8.65
CA ASP A 308 -28.71 -21.54 -9.41
C ASP A 308 -28.02 -22.58 -8.51
N PRO A 309 -28.66 -23.74 -8.24
CA PRO A 309 -28.07 -24.80 -7.44
C PRO A 309 -26.82 -25.41 -8.07
N SER A 310 -26.68 -25.37 -9.40
CA SER A 310 -25.52 -25.92 -10.10
C SER A 310 -24.24 -25.14 -9.78
N LEU A 311 -24.32 -23.81 -9.72
CA LEU A 311 -23.21 -22.95 -9.33
C LEU A 311 -22.79 -23.15 -7.86
N LYS A 312 -23.72 -23.51 -6.98
CA LYS A 312 -23.40 -23.91 -5.60
C LYS A 312 -22.62 -25.22 -5.54
N GLN A 313 -22.79 -26.12 -6.52
CA GLN A 313 -22.03 -27.38 -6.63
C GLN A 313 -20.59 -27.16 -7.12
N TRP A 314 -20.31 -26.04 -7.79
CA TRP A 314 -18.96 -25.65 -8.23
C TRP A 314 -18.08 -25.05 -7.12
N VAL A 315 -18.56 -25.01 -5.87
CA VAL A 315 -17.73 -24.76 -4.67
C VAL A 315 -17.28 -26.13 -4.15
N PRO A 316 -16.29 -26.79 -4.79
CA PRO A 316 -16.11 -28.24 -4.72
C PRO A 316 -15.31 -28.65 -3.48
N ALA A 317 -14.84 -27.67 -2.70
CA ALA A 317 -13.96 -27.88 -1.55
C ALA A 317 -14.71 -28.02 -0.21
N TRP A 318 -16.04 -27.84 -0.16
CA TRP A 318 -16.77 -27.78 1.11
C TRP A 318 -18.05 -28.62 1.18
N PRO A 319 -18.31 -29.30 2.32
CA PRO A 319 -19.39 -30.26 2.46
C PRO A 319 -20.75 -29.55 2.63
N GLY A 320 -21.38 -29.14 1.53
CA GLY A 320 -22.70 -28.52 1.53
C GLY A 320 -22.70 -27.01 1.83
N ALA A 321 -23.82 -26.35 1.52
CA ALA A 321 -23.94 -24.89 1.57
C ALA A 321 -23.68 -24.30 2.97
N ASP A 322 -24.20 -24.93 4.02
CA ASP A 322 -24.07 -24.46 5.40
C ASP A 322 -22.62 -24.59 5.92
N ALA A 323 -21.95 -25.68 5.56
CA ALA A 323 -20.54 -25.86 5.93
C ALA A 323 -19.63 -24.89 5.15
N ALA A 324 -19.93 -24.62 3.88
CA ALA A 324 -19.15 -23.69 3.08
C ALA A 324 -19.20 -22.27 3.65
N GLN A 325 -20.38 -21.82 4.10
CA GLN A 325 -20.53 -20.53 4.78
C GLN A 325 -19.74 -20.49 6.10
N TYR A 326 -19.87 -21.53 6.91
CA TYR A 326 -19.20 -21.62 8.20
C TYR A 326 -17.67 -21.63 8.07
N TRP A 327 -17.12 -22.53 7.25
CA TRP A 327 -15.68 -22.67 7.08
C TRP A 327 -15.07 -21.53 6.26
N GLY A 328 -15.82 -20.96 5.31
CA GLY A 328 -15.40 -19.75 4.58
C GLY A 328 -15.25 -18.56 5.51
N ASN A 329 -16.22 -18.33 6.40
CA ASN A 329 -16.14 -17.30 7.43
C ASN A 329 -14.97 -17.54 8.38
N LEU A 330 -14.81 -18.76 8.90
CA LEU A 330 -13.69 -19.10 9.78
C LEU A 330 -12.33 -18.85 9.10
N ALA A 331 -12.18 -19.28 7.84
CA ALA A 331 -10.96 -19.06 7.08
C ALA A 331 -10.67 -17.55 6.89
N GLY A 332 -11.70 -16.76 6.61
CA GLY A 332 -11.55 -15.32 6.49
C GLY A 332 -11.22 -14.61 7.80
N ASP A 333 -11.93 -14.95 8.88
CA ASP A 333 -11.67 -14.44 10.22
C ASP A 333 -10.24 -14.78 10.64
N ALA A 334 -9.79 -16.01 10.41
CA ALA A 334 -8.45 -16.46 10.75
C ALA A 334 -7.38 -15.71 9.94
N ALA A 335 -7.56 -15.57 8.63
CA ALA A 335 -6.62 -14.84 7.78
C ALA A 335 -6.50 -13.37 8.17
N TRP A 336 -7.62 -12.68 8.41
CA TRP A 336 -7.64 -11.30 8.93
C TRP A 336 -7.23 -11.18 10.40
N THR A 337 -7.12 -12.27 11.15
CA THR A 337 -6.49 -12.27 12.49
C THR A 337 -4.97 -12.40 12.38
N VAL A 338 -4.49 -13.27 11.49
CA VAL A 338 -3.05 -13.51 11.29
C VAL A 338 -2.37 -12.32 10.63
N GLU A 339 -3.04 -11.62 9.71
CA GLU A 339 -2.51 -10.43 9.04
C GLU A 339 -2.00 -9.35 10.01
N PRO A 340 -2.83 -8.78 10.92
CA PRO A 340 -2.36 -7.73 11.82
C PRO A 340 -1.26 -8.24 12.75
N ALA A 341 -1.30 -9.51 13.18
CA ALA A 341 -0.21 -10.11 13.96
C ALA A 341 1.11 -10.15 13.16
N LEU A 342 1.06 -10.49 11.87
CA LEU A 342 2.22 -10.46 10.98
C LEU A 342 2.75 -9.03 10.80
N LEU A 343 1.87 -8.04 10.61
CA LEU A 343 2.26 -6.64 10.50
C LEU A 343 2.93 -6.12 11.77
N MET A 344 2.44 -6.53 12.95
CA MET A 344 3.07 -6.24 14.24
C MET A 344 4.46 -6.89 14.38
N ALA A 345 4.63 -8.10 13.83
CA ALA A 345 5.90 -8.82 13.86
C ALA A 345 6.89 -8.34 12.78
N ALA A 346 6.43 -7.69 11.72
CA ALA A 346 7.26 -7.31 10.57
C ALA A 346 8.54 -6.54 10.95
N PRO A 347 8.54 -5.56 11.88
CA PRO A 347 9.77 -4.88 12.30
C PRO A 347 10.82 -5.81 12.93
N LEU A 348 10.40 -6.94 13.51
CA LEU A 348 11.29 -7.95 14.10
C LEU A 348 11.81 -8.94 13.06
N LEU A 349 11.04 -9.17 11.99
CA LEU A 349 11.36 -10.09 10.90
C LEU A 349 12.23 -9.44 9.82
N LEU A 350 12.11 -8.13 9.63
CA LEU A 350 12.80 -7.40 8.59
C LEU A 350 14.22 -7.00 9.04
N PRO A 351 15.23 -7.07 8.16
CA PRO A 351 16.56 -6.58 8.48
C PRO A 351 16.47 -5.10 8.84
N ALA A 352 16.93 -4.73 10.04
CA ALA A 352 16.97 -3.35 10.45
C ALA A 352 17.70 -2.52 9.37
N SER A 353 17.00 -1.52 8.82
CA SER A 353 17.63 -0.61 7.87
C SER A 353 18.81 0.08 8.57
N GLY A 354 19.89 0.37 7.83
CA GLY A 354 21.05 1.04 8.39
C GLY A 354 20.69 2.37 9.09
N ALA A 355 19.64 3.04 8.60
CA ALA A 355 19.09 4.25 9.19
C ALA A 355 18.45 4.00 10.58
N ALA A 356 17.70 2.91 10.76
CA ALA A 356 17.10 2.58 12.06
C ALA A 356 18.17 2.25 13.13
N ARG A 357 19.25 1.55 12.73
CA ARG A 357 20.41 1.30 13.62
C ARG A 357 21.21 2.56 13.93
N ALA A 358 21.36 3.46 12.96
CA ALA A 358 22.03 4.74 13.16
C ALA A 358 21.24 5.63 14.14
N ALA A 359 19.92 5.75 13.95
CA ALA A 359 19.05 6.52 14.84
C ALA A 359 18.95 5.91 16.26
N ALA A 360 19.03 4.58 16.39
CA ALA A 360 19.10 3.94 17.70
C ALA A 360 20.42 4.28 18.43
N LYS A 361 21.56 4.21 17.72
CA LYS A 361 22.86 4.59 18.26
C LYS A 361 22.96 6.06 18.69
N GLU A 362 22.28 6.96 17.98
CA GLU A 362 22.26 8.39 18.32
C GLU A 362 21.43 8.70 19.57
N LYS A 363 20.42 7.88 19.88
CA LYS A 363 19.65 8.00 21.14
C LYS A 363 20.36 7.42 22.36
N ASP A 364 21.30 6.52 22.13
CA ASP A 364 22.08 5.86 23.17
C ASP A 364 23.41 6.57 23.48
N ALA A 365 23.74 7.66 22.76
CA ALA A 365 24.98 8.44 22.89
C ALA A 365 24.75 9.76 23.63
#